data_AF-A0A7Z0AYT4-F1
#
_entry.id   AF-A0A7Z0AYT4-F1
#
_cell.length_a   1.000
_cell.length_b   1.000
_cell.length_c   1.000
_cell.angle_alpha   90.00
_cell.angle_beta   90.00
_cell.angle_gamma   90.00
#
_symmetry.space_group_name_H-M   'P 1'
#
loop_
_entity.id
_entity.type
_entity.pdbx_description
1 polymer ?
#
loop_
_entity_poly.entity_id
_entity_poly.type
_entity_poly.pdbx_seq_one_letter_code
_entity_poly.pdbx_strand_id
1 'polypeptide(L)'
;MKIAIAGGSIAGLACALTLTCKGHDVHVYERSAAPLRGRGGGVVVLRQMFHFLEQHGYPVRGMLSVPAHRRRWLDAEGSVIRDEPELLPFSSWDAVYRSLCSMLPSGAMHYGHTVASLAQDADGVTIQFDEHAEPLRVDLLIAADGTGSRLRATLFPASASSYAGYIAWRGVVEESAFERADIAALIENMTLLRADGALFMTFLIPALDGSLEAGKRRFNWLWYRNETDAATLASFLTDREGRHHHASIAPGELSAHSLAHLQHAAAAHLPPALSQLVAATGAPFLQAIADVLSPSFAQGRVALVGDAACTLRPHTGSGTSKAADDAVSLAQALDTSTATPDVVRALADWATARRAAVEPLRLKGPRLAESFGLGSPS
;
A
#
# COMPACT_ATOMS: atom_id res chain seq x y z
N MET A 1 -14.91 -23.66 -5.34
CA MET A 1 -15.24 -23.00 -4.06
C MET A 1 -15.70 -21.59 -4.37
N LYS A 2 -16.69 -21.11 -3.60
CA LYS A 2 -17.14 -19.72 -3.55
C LYS A 2 -16.31 -18.98 -2.51
N ILE A 3 -15.58 -17.96 -2.95
CA ILE A 3 -14.63 -17.20 -2.14
C ILE A 3 -15.04 -15.72 -2.12
N ALA A 4 -15.21 -15.16 -0.94
CA ALA A 4 -15.35 -13.72 -0.76
C ALA A 4 -14.01 -13.08 -0.38
N ILE A 5 -13.75 -11.88 -0.90
CA ILE A 5 -12.58 -11.08 -0.56
C ILE A 5 -13.09 -9.75 0.01
N ALA A 6 -12.74 -9.44 1.26
CA ALA A 6 -13.05 -8.18 1.90
C ALA A 6 -11.89 -7.20 1.72
N GLY A 7 -12.09 -6.18 0.89
CA GLY A 7 -11.08 -5.18 0.54
C GLY A 7 -10.69 -5.27 -0.93
N GLY A 8 -10.96 -4.20 -1.67
CA GLY A 8 -10.81 -4.14 -3.12
C GLY A 8 -9.57 -3.40 -3.59
N SER A 9 -8.51 -3.32 -2.78
CA SER A 9 -7.22 -2.72 -3.17
C SER A 9 -6.27 -3.78 -3.76
N ILE A 10 -4.99 -3.45 -3.94
CA ILE A 10 -3.98 -4.29 -4.62
C ILE A 10 -3.99 -5.75 -4.11
N ALA A 11 -3.96 -5.96 -2.79
CA ALA A 11 -3.92 -7.32 -2.22
C ALA A 11 -5.17 -8.14 -2.56
N GLY A 12 -6.36 -7.53 -2.44
CA GLY A 12 -7.63 -8.20 -2.72
C GLY A 12 -7.82 -8.47 -4.21
N LEU A 13 -7.49 -7.51 -5.07
CA LEU A 13 -7.54 -7.68 -6.52
C LEU A 13 -6.53 -8.73 -7.01
N ALA A 14 -5.34 -8.75 -6.41
CA ALA A 14 -4.35 -9.78 -6.70
C ALA A 14 -4.88 -11.18 -6.35
N CYS A 15 -5.46 -11.35 -5.15
CA CYS A 15 -6.07 -12.62 -4.75
C CYS A 15 -7.23 -13.01 -5.66
N ALA A 16 -8.08 -12.05 -6.03
CA ALA A 16 -9.21 -12.28 -6.91
C ALA A 16 -8.75 -12.88 -8.25
N LEU A 17 -7.80 -12.22 -8.89
CA LEU A 17 -7.25 -12.68 -10.17
C LEU A 17 -6.59 -14.05 -10.03
N THR A 18 -5.68 -14.24 -9.06
CA THR A 18 -4.94 -15.50 -8.94
C THR A 18 -5.83 -16.69 -8.58
N LEU A 19 -6.86 -16.49 -7.75
CA LEU A 19 -7.83 -17.53 -7.40
C LEU A 19 -8.82 -17.81 -8.55
N THR A 20 -9.23 -16.80 -9.31
CA THR A 20 -10.01 -17.02 -10.54
C THR A 20 -9.22 -17.84 -11.56
N CYS A 21 -7.91 -17.60 -11.72
CA CYS A 21 -7.04 -18.43 -12.58
C CYS A 21 -7.05 -19.92 -12.19
N LYS A 22 -7.33 -20.23 -10.91
CA LYS A 22 -7.42 -21.60 -10.37
C LYS A 22 -8.83 -22.19 -10.42
N GLY A 23 -9.77 -21.50 -11.08
CA GLY A 23 -11.14 -21.98 -11.30
C GLY A 23 -12.08 -21.78 -10.11
N HIS A 24 -11.72 -20.93 -9.15
CA HIS A 24 -12.63 -20.57 -8.06
C HIS A 24 -13.66 -19.51 -8.48
N ASP A 25 -14.82 -19.51 -7.83
CA ASP A 25 -15.84 -18.47 -7.93
C ASP A 25 -15.51 -17.38 -6.92
N VAL A 26 -15.08 -16.20 -7.37
CA VAL A 26 -14.47 -15.18 -6.52
C VAL A 26 -15.16 -13.83 -6.66
N HIS A 27 -15.54 -13.26 -5.51
CA HIS A 27 -16.15 -11.94 -5.43
C HIS A 27 -15.42 -11.04 -4.44
N VAL A 28 -15.19 -9.79 -4.83
CA VAL A 28 -14.52 -8.75 -4.03
C VAL A 28 -15.55 -7.77 -3.51
N TYR A 29 -15.53 -7.52 -2.21
CA TYR A 29 -16.40 -6.58 -1.50
C TYR A 29 -15.55 -5.42 -0.96
N GLU A 30 -15.80 -4.21 -1.46
CA GLU A 30 -15.07 -3.00 -1.12
C GLU A 30 -15.98 -2.01 -0.39
N ARG A 31 -15.48 -1.47 0.73
CA ARG A 31 -16.20 -0.49 1.55
C ARG A 31 -16.49 0.82 0.82
N SER A 32 -15.60 1.25 -0.08
CA SER A 32 -15.80 2.47 -0.84
C SER A 32 -16.98 2.32 -1.80
N ALA A 33 -17.87 3.31 -1.83
CA ALA A 33 -19.02 3.34 -2.73
C ALA A 33 -18.65 3.53 -4.22
N ALA A 34 -17.39 3.86 -4.51
CA ALA A 34 -16.88 4.10 -5.85
C ALA A 34 -15.49 3.49 -6.03
N PRO A 35 -15.02 3.33 -7.30
CA PRO A 35 -13.64 2.95 -7.57
C PRO A 35 -12.65 3.83 -6.81
N LEU A 36 -11.67 3.18 -6.19
CA LEU A 36 -10.64 3.86 -5.44
C LEU A 36 -9.81 4.74 -6.38
N ARG A 37 -9.66 6.02 -6.04
CA ARG A 37 -8.93 7.02 -6.84
C ARG A 37 -7.97 7.82 -5.98
N GLY A 38 -6.89 8.29 -6.58
CA GLY A 38 -6.10 9.40 -6.05
C GLY A 38 -5.31 9.06 -4.80
N ARG A 39 -5.13 7.77 -4.46
CA ARG A 39 -4.23 7.38 -3.36
C ARG A 39 -2.76 7.66 -3.70
N GLY A 40 -2.47 7.89 -4.98
CA GLY A 40 -1.36 8.72 -5.50
C GLY A 40 0.06 8.20 -5.30
N GLY A 41 0.27 7.31 -4.33
CA GLY A 41 1.58 6.83 -3.95
C GLY A 41 2.30 6.13 -5.09
N GLY A 42 3.60 6.40 -5.21
CA GLY A 42 4.52 5.56 -5.96
C GLY A 42 4.55 4.14 -5.40
N VAL A 43 4.56 3.16 -6.30
CA VAL A 43 4.58 1.73 -5.94
C VAL A 43 5.64 0.99 -6.75
N VAL A 44 6.18 -0.06 -6.12
CA VAL A 44 7.07 -1.01 -6.78
C VAL A 44 6.27 -1.98 -7.66
N VAL A 45 6.89 -2.37 -8.77
CA VAL A 45 6.37 -3.27 -9.80
C VAL A 45 6.00 -4.65 -9.25
N LEU A 46 4.81 -5.14 -9.58
CA LEU A 46 4.30 -6.47 -9.19
C LEU A 46 4.83 -7.62 -10.09
N ARG A 47 6.15 -7.74 -10.24
CA ARG A 47 6.76 -8.67 -11.23
C ARG A 47 6.32 -10.13 -11.06
N GLN A 48 6.29 -10.65 -9.83
CA GLN A 48 5.93 -12.05 -9.58
C GLN A 48 4.46 -12.35 -9.92
N MET A 49 3.55 -11.44 -9.56
CA MET A 49 2.13 -11.60 -9.89
C MET A 49 1.91 -11.59 -11.40
N PHE A 50 2.51 -10.65 -12.14
CA PHE A 50 2.35 -10.61 -13.58
C PHE A 50 2.89 -11.87 -14.26
N HIS A 51 4.03 -12.38 -13.80
CA HIS A 51 4.56 -13.65 -14.27
C HIS A 51 3.58 -14.81 -14.03
N PHE A 52 2.96 -14.88 -12.84
CA PHE A 52 1.96 -15.89 -12.52
C PHE A 52 0.74 -15.80 -13.44
N LEU A 53 0.23 -14.59 -13.71
CA LEU A 53 -0.92 -14.39 -14.60
C LEU A 53 -0.61 -14.86 -16.03
N GLU A 54 0.55 -14.47 -16.56
CA GLU A 54 1.00 -14.89 -17.90
C GLU A 54 1.10 -16.43 -18.00
N GLN A 55 1.65 -17.08 -16.98
CA GLN A 55 1.75 -18.56 -16.91
C GLN A 55 0.38 -19.26 -16.93
N HIS A 56 -0.68 -18.59 -16.50
CA HIS A 56 -2.05 -19.14 -16.47
C HIS A 56 -2.91 -18.63 -17.64
N GLY A 57 -2.28 -18.10 -18.69
CA GLY A 57 -2.96 -17.70 -19.93
C GLY A 57 -3.64 -16.34 -19.88
N TYR A 58 -3.38 -15.52 -18.85
CA TYR A 58 -3.92 -14.17 -18.74
C TYR A 58 -2.91 -13.16 -19.32
N PRO A 59 -3.23 -12.51 -20.46
CA PRO A 59 -2.32 -11.55 -21.06
C PRO A 59 -2.18 -10.32 -20.15
N VAL A 60 -0.96 -10.06 -19.70
CA VAL A 60 -0.66 -8.85 -18.94
C VAL A 60 -0.22 -7.76 -19.92
N ARG A 61 -0.89 -6.61 -19.88
CA ARG A 61 -0.36 -5.41 -20.54
C ARG A 61 0.82 -4.92 -19.70
N GLY A 62 1.99 -4.74 -20.35
CA GLY A 62 3.22 -4.31 -19.69
C GLY A 62 2.96 -3.16 -18.70
N MET A 63 3.58 -3.24 -17.52
CA MET A 63 3.26 -2.33 -16.44
C MET A 63 3.75 -0.91 -16.76
N LEU A 64 2.82 0.05 -16.75
CA LEU A 64 3.12 1.46 -16.93
C LEU A 64 4.04 1.92 -15.81
N SER A 65 5.27 2.30 -16.17
CA SER A 65 6.25 2.81 -15.23
C SER A 65 7.11 3.88 -15.89
N VAL A 66 7.59 4.80 -15.07
CA VAL A 66 8.59 5.78 -15.46
C VAL A 66 9.92 5.31 -14.88
N PRO A 67 10.95 5.07 -15.71
CA PRO A 67 12.27 4.69 -15.22
C PRO A 67 12.96 5.91 -14.59
N ALA A 68 13.48 5.74 -13.39
CA ALA A 68 14.62 6.54 -12.93
C ALA A 68 15.90 5.82 -13.33
N HIS A 69 16.89 6.57 -13.79
CA HIS A 69 18.18 6.05 -14.26
C HIS A 69 19.29 6.22 -13.22
N ARG A 70 19.05 7.04 -12.20
CA ARG A 70 20.02 7.34 -11.16
C ARG A 70 19.34 7.41 -9.80
N ARG A 71 20.09 7.00 -8.79
CA ARG A 71 19.78 7.23 -7.38
C ARG A 71 20.70 8.33 -6.85
N ARG A 72 20.11 9.48 -6.53
CA ARG A 72 20.81 10.66 -6.03
C ARG A 72 20.51 10.92 -4.58
N TRP A 73 21.54 11.15 -3.80
CA TRP A 73 21.47 11.57 -2.40
C TRP A 73 21.92 13.02 -2.29
N LEU A 74 21.11 13.81 -1.59
CA LEU A 74 21.38 15.20 -1.25
C LEU A 74 21.65 15.32 0.26
N ASP A 75 22.50 16.28 0.62
CA ASP A 75 22.58 16.82 1.99
C ASP A 75 21.47 17.84 2.26
N ALA A 76 21.46 18.44 3.46
CA ALA A 76 20.45 19.39 3.90
C ALA A 76 20.46 20.70 3.07
N GLU A 77 21.62 21.07 2.53
CA GLU A 77 21.83 22.24 1.69
C GLU A 77 21.42 21.98 0.22
N GLY A 78 21.16 20.72 -0.14
CA GLY A 78 20.74 20.31 -1.48
C GLY A 78 21.89 19.97 -2.43
N SER A 79 23.12 19.86 -1.91
CA SER A 79 24.28 19.43 -2.68
C SER A 79 24.27 17.91 -2.84
N VAL A 80 24.71 17.43 -4.00
CA VAL A 80 24.77 15.99 -4.30
C VAL A 80 25.94 15.36 -3.56
N ILE A 81 25.64 14.47 -2.61
CA ILE A 81 26.66 13.73 -1.83
C ILE A 81 26.97 12.35 -2.40
N ARG A 82 26.01 11.74 -3.12
CA ARG A 82 26.17 10.45 -3.79
C ARG A 82 25.26 10.38 -4.99
N ASP A 83 25.76 9.84 -6.08
CA ASP A 83 25.03 9.72 -7.34
C ASP A 83 25.44 8.45 -8.07
N GLU A 84 24.50 7.53 -8.21
CA GLU A 84 24.76 6.18 -8.71
C GLU A 84 23.83 5.84 -9.87
N PRO A 85 24.36 5.25 -10.96
CA PRO A 85 23.52 4.70 -12.02
C PRO A 85 22.74 3.50 -11.48
N GLU A 86 21.41 3.56 -11.57
CA GLU A 86 20.53 2.47 -11.19
C GLU A 86 19.20 2.61 -11.92
N LEU A 87 18.78 1.55 -12.62
CA LEU A 87 17.51 1.54 -13.33
C LEU A 87 16.38 1.11 -12.39
N LEU A 88 15.60 2.07 -11.92
CA LEU A 88 14.48 1.87 -11.01
C LEU A 88 13.15 2.21 -11.70
N PRO A 89 12.33 1.22 -12.07
CA PRO A 89 11.01 1.47 -12.64
C PRO A 89 10.01 1.83 -11.54
N PHE A 90 9.45 3.03 -11.59
CA PHE A 90 8.42 3.49 -10.67
C PHE A 90 7.05 3.51 -11.34
N SER A 91 6.05 2.92 -10.69
CA SER A 91 4.66 3.04 -11.10
C SER A 91 3.86 3.82 -10.07
N SER A 92 2.59 4.08 -10.39
CA SER A 92 1.64 4.66 -9.45
C SER A 92 0.67 3.60 -8.97
N TRP A 93 0.21 3.76 -7.72
CA TRP A 93 -0.85 2.93 -7.18
C TRP A 93 -2.08 2.92 -8.11
N ASP A 94 -2.45 4.08 -8.68
CA ASP A 94 -3.61 4.21 -9.58
C ASP A 94 -3.44 3.37 -10.87
N ALA A 95 -2.26 3.38 -11.47
CA ALA A 95 -1.98 2.61 -12.69
C ALA A 95 -2.05 1.10 -12.43
N VAL A 96 -1.47 0.65 -11.32
CA VAL A 96 -1.56 -0.76 -10.91
C VAL A 96 -3.00 -1.14 -10.62
N TYR A 97 -3.70 -0.37 -9.78
CA TYR A 97 -5.11 -0.62 -9.42
C TYR A 97 -6.01 -0.74 -10.66
N ARG A 98 -5.94 0.22 -11.59
CA ARG A 98 -6.73 0.18 -12.82
C ARG A 98 -6.41 -1.03 -13.68
N SER A 99 -5.13 -1.38 -13.81
CA SER A 99 -4.71 -2.56 -14.55
C SER A 99 -5.36 -3.81 -13.97
N LEU A 100 -5.28 -3.99 -12.64
CA LEU A 100 -5.88 -5.13 -11.95
C LEU A 100 -7.41 -5.16 -12.11
N CYS A 101 -8.10 -4.02 -11.93
CA CYS A 101 -9.54 -3.94 -12.14
C CYS A 101 -9.95 -4.28 -13.58
N SER A 102 -9.16 -3.87 -14.58
CA SER A 102 -9.46 -4.16 -15.99
C SER A 102 -9.34 -5.63 -16.37
N MET A 103 -8.62 -6.41 -15.56
CA MET A 103 -8.44 -7.86 -15.75
C MET A 103 -9.48 -8.68 -14.99
N LEU A 104 -10.24 -8.08 -14.07
CA LEU A 104 -11.25 -8.80 -13.31
C LEU A 104 -12.45 -9.21 -14.19
N PRO A 105 -13.06 -10.37 -13.93
CA PRO A 105 -14.34 -10.72 -14.53
C PRO A 105 -15.41 -9.67 -14.24
N SER A 106 -16.28 -9.42 -15.22
CA SER A 106 -17.43 -8.54 -15.04
C SER A 106 -18.33 -9.04 -13.89
N GLY A 107 -18.71 -8.14 -12.97
CA GLY A 107 -19.55 -8.48 -11.81
C GLY A 107 -18.80 -9.12 -10.63
N ALA A 108 -17.47 -9.28 -10.71
CA ALA A 108 -16.68 -9.79 -9.58
C ALA A 108 -16.47 -8.75 -8.46
N MET A 109 -16.63 -7.46 -8.75
CA MET A 109 -16.35 -6.35 -7.82
C MET A 109 -17.65 -5.69 -7.33
N HIS A 110 -17.82 -5.64 -6.00
CA HIS A 110 -18.98 -5.06 -5.31
C HIS A 110 -18.54 -3.89 -4.42
N TYR A 111 -18.93 -2.67 -4.79
CA TYR A 111 -18.63 -1.44 -4.04
C TYR A 111 -19.68 -1.15 -2.97
N GLY A 112 -19.34 -0.32 -1.99
CA GLY A 112 -20.23 0.07 -0.88
C GLY A 112 -20.52 -1.05 0.12
N HIS A 113 -19.73 -2.13 0.11
CA HIS A 113 -19.92 -3.29 0.97
C HIS A 113 -18.79 -3.37 2.00
N THR A 114 -19.06 -2.90 3.22
CA THR A 114 -18.14 -3.05 4.35
C THR A 114 -18.49 -4.33 5.11
N VAL A 115 -17.52 -5.22 5.32
CA VAL A 115 -17.74 -6.38 6.20
C VAL A 115 -17.74 -5.91 7.66
N ALA A 116 -18.88 -6.04 8.31
CA ALA A 116 -19.10 -5.63 9.70
C ALA A 116 -18.65 -6.70 10.70
N SER A 117 -19.03 -7.96 10.42
CA SER A 117 -18.69 -9.12 11.24
C SER A 117 -18.71 -10.41 10.42
N LEU A 118 -18.21 -11.49 11.02
CA LEU A 118 -18.19 -12.82 10.41
C LEU A 118 -18.48 -13.88 11.47
N ALA A 119 -19.07 -14.98 11.04
CA ALA A 119 -19.14 -16.24 11.78
C ALA A 119 -18.68 -17.37 10.85
N GLN A 120 -18.06 -18.41 11.40
CA GLN A 120 -17.61 -19.55 10.62
C GLN A 120 -17.85 -20.86 11.37
N ASP A 121 -18.01 -21.93 10.61
CA ASP A 121 -18.19 -23.30 11.09
C ASP A 121 -17.41 -24.28 10.21
N ALA A 122 -17.71 -25.57 10.34
CA ALA A 122 -17.01 -26.63 9.59
C ALA A 122 -17.17 -26.51 8.07
N ASP A 123 -18.24 -25.87 7.57
CA ASP A 123 -18.65 -25.90 6.17
C ASP A 123 -18.42 -24.55 5.45
N GLY A 124 -18.27 -23.44 6.18
CA GLY A 124 -18.13 -22.13 5.53
C GLY A 124 -18.05 -20.94 6.47
N VAL A 125 -18.13 -19.75 5.87
CA VAL A 125 -18.10 -18.44 6.52
C VAL A 125 -19.36 -17.66 6.14
N THR A 126 -20.08 -17.17 7.15
CA THR A 126 -21.20 -16.23 7.02
C THR A 126 -20.69 -14.82 7.28
N ILE A 127 -20.83 -13.95 6.30
CA ILE A 127 -20.38 -12.56 6.31
C ILE A 127 -21.58 -11.67 6.54
N GLN A 128 -21.45 -10.75 7.50
CA GLN A 128 -22.41 -9.67 7.73
C GLN A 128 -21.80 -8.38 7.22
N PHE A 129 -22.53 -7.65 6.38
CA PHE A 129 -22.12 -6.33 5.91
C PHE A 129 -22.68 -5.23 6.84
N ASP A 130 -22.11 -4.02 6.79
CA ASP A 130 -22.74 -2.83 7.37
C ASP A 130 -24.10 -2.58 6.67
N GLU A 131 -24.95 -1.71 7.24
CA GLU A 131 -26.37 -1.54 6.87
C GLU A 131 -26.65 -1.58 5.34
N HIS A 132 -27.73 -2.27 4.96
CA HIS A 132 -28.27 -2.40 3.59
C HIS A 132 -27.74 -3.52 2.67
N ALA A 133 -27.08 -4.56 3.19
CA ALA A 133 -26.81 -5.78 2.42
C ALA A 133 -27.14 -7.07 3.18
N GLU A 134 -27.70 -8.05 2.45
CA GLU A 134 -28.04 -9.36 2.98
C GLU A 134 -26.78 -10.14 3.41
N PRO A 135 -26.86 -10.97 4.46
CA PRO A 135 -25.77 -11.85 4.85
C PRO A 135 -25.34 -12.75 3.70
N LEU A 136 -24.03 -12.93 3.54
CA LEU A 136 -23.47 -13.78 2.49
C LEU A 136 -22.79 -15.01 3.07
N ARG A 137 -23.19 -16.19 2.60
CA ARG A 137 -22.49 -17.45 2.86
C ARG A 137 -21.51 -17.79 1.74
N VAL A 138 -20.28 -18.15 2.13
CA VAL A 138 -19.17 -18.57 1.26
C VAL A 138 -18.38 -19.72 1.88
N ASP A 139 -17.56 -20.41 1.08
CA ASP A 139 -16.68 -21.49 1.57
C ASP A 139 -15.46 -20.94 2.31
N LEU A 140 -15.00 -19.75 1.89
CA LEU A 140 -13.76 -19.11 2.31
C LEU A 140 -13.90 -17.58 2.28
N LEU A 141 -13.32 -16.90 3.27
CA LEU A 141 -13.17 -15.45 3.29
C LEU A 141 -11.68 -15.06 3.28
N ILE A 142 -11.31 -14.14 2.39
CA ILE A 142 -10.00 -13.49 2.37
C ILE A 142 -10.15 -12.06 2.89
N ALA A 143 -9.49 -11.76 4.00
CA ALA A 143 -9.39 -10.43 4.58
C ALA A 143 -8.20 -9.67 3.96
N ALA A 144 -8.51 -8.69 3.11
CA ALA A 144 -7.59 -7.80 2.43
C ALA A 144 -7.90 -6.32 2.74
N ASP A 145 -8.45 -6.04 3.92
CA ASP A 145 -9.00 -4.75 4.37
C ASP A 145 -7.94 -3.77 4.93
N GLY A 146 -6.66 -4.07 4.71
CA GLY A 146 -5.54 -3.12 4.88
C GLY A 146 -5.00 -2.98 6.31
N THR A 147 -4.21 -1.93 6.54
CA THR A 147 -3.47 -1.70 7.79
C THR A 147 -4.39 -1.63 9.02
N GLY A 148 -5.57 -1.01 8.87
CA GLY A 148 -6.61 -0.91 9.90
C GLY A 148 -7.60 -2.07 9.91
N SER A 149 -7.17 -3.28 9.51
CA SER A 149 -8.04 -4.45 9.34
C SER A 149 -8.94 -4.70 10.57
N ARG A 150 -10.26 -4.57 10.36
CA ARG A 150 -11.28 -4.91 11.36
C ARG A 150 -11.36 -6.43 11.51
N LEU A 151 -11.18 -7.15 10.39
CA LEU A 151 -11.22 -8.62 10.37
C LEU A 151 -10.07 -9.24 11.17
N ARG A 152 -8.86 -8.68 11.06
CA ARG A 152 -7.74 -9.06 11.94
C ARG A 152 -8.09 -8.84 13.40
N ALA A 153 -8.67 -7.69 13.76
CA ALA A 153 -9.05 -7.40 15.14
C ALA A 153 -10.13 -8.36 15.67
N THR A 154 -11.07 -8.79 14.82
CA THR A 154 -12.08 -9.81 15.16
C THR A 154 -11.45 -11.18 15.40
N LEU A 155 -10.53 -11.62 14.54
CA LEU A 155 -9.88 -12.93 14.67
C LEU A 155 -8.85 -12.97 15.81
N PHE A 156 -8.12 -11.86 15.98
CA PHE A 156 -7.01 -11.72 16.92
C PHE A 156 -7.15 -10.42 17.72
N PRO A 157 -8.02 -10.37 18.75
CA PRO A 157 -8.29 -9.15 19.53
C PRO A 157 -7.07 -8.57 20.25
N ALA A 158 -6.08 -9.40 20.56
CA ALA A 158 -4.82 -8.98 21.18
C ALA A 158 -3.80 -8.42 20.17
N SER A 159 -4.12 -8.40 18.86
CA SER A 159 -3.22 -7.84 17.85
C SER A 159 -3.20 -6.32 17.94
N ALA A 160 -2.03 -5.75 18.23
CA ALA A 160 -1.83 -4.32 18.32
C ALA A 160 -0.91 -3.82 17.20
N SER A 161 -1.16 -2.59 16.78
CA SER A 161 -0.26 -1.85 15.90
C SER A 161 0.82 -1.16 16.74
N SER A 162 2.07 -1.26 16.31
CA SER A 162 3.19 -0.59 16.97
C SER A 162 3.62 0.63 16.16
N TYR A 163 3.32 1.83 16.66
CA TYR A 163 3.79 3.07 16.03
C TYR A 163 5.31 3.13 16.06
N ALA A 164 5.91 3.44 14.92
CA ALA A 164 7.35 3.35 14.70
C ALA A 164 8.13 4.60 15.17
N GLY A 165 7.44 5.63 15.68
CA GLY A 165 8.04 6.88 16.14
C GLY A 165 8.20 7.96 15.06
N TYR A 166 7.63 7.74 13.87
CA TYR A 166 7.71 8.70 12.77
C TYR A 166 6.51 8.63 11.84
N ILE A 167 6.27 9.74 11.15
CA ILE A 167 5.22 9.93 10.16
C ILE A 167 5.82 10.00 8.75
N ALA A 168 4.98 9.83 7.75
CA ALA A 168 5.27 10.13 6.36
C ALA A 168 4.26 11.15 5.82
N TRP A 169 4.74 12.35 5.53
CA TRP A 169 4.03 13.28 4.65
C TRP A 169 4.19 12.80 3.22
N ARG A 170 3.13 12.88 2.44
CA ARG A 170 3.10 12.37 1.07
C ARG A 170 2.35 13.34 0.17
N GLY A 171 2.76 13.38 -1.08
CA GLY A 171 2.06 14.16 -2.07
C GLY A 171 2.39 13.71 -3.48
N VAL A 172 1.49 14.12 -4.37
CA VAL A 172 1.61 13.93 -5.80
C VAL A 172 1.33 15.27 -6.46
N VAL A 173 2.19 15.66 -7.38
CA VAL A 173 2.06 16.90 -8.14
C VAL A 173 2.35 16.65 -9.61
N GLU A 174 1.59 17.29 -10.50
CA GLU A 174 1.76 17.16 -11.94
C GLU A 174 3.11 17.73 -12.38
N GLU A 175 3.81 17.04 -13.29
CA GLU A 175 5.08 17.52 -13.85
C GLU A 175 4.89 18.86 -14.57
N SER A 176 3.73 19.08 -15.20
CA SER A 176 3.36 20.34 -15.86
C SER A 176 3.18 21.53 -14.92
N ALA A 177 3.21 21.32 -13.59
CA ALA A 177 3.11 22.42 -12.63
C ALA A 177 4.41 23.24 -12.54
N PHE A 178 5.50 22.80 -13.19
CA PHE A 178 6.82 23.41 -13.08
C PHE A 178 7.42 23.72 -14.44
N GLU A 179 8.24 24.77 -14.49
CA GLU A 179 9.14 25.00 -15.61
C GLU A 179 10.21 23.91 -15.65
N ARG A 180 10.52 23.41 -16.84
CA ARG A 180 11.44 22.27 -16.99
C ARG A 180 12.82 22.51 -16.40
N ALA A 181 13.29 23.77 -16.39
CA ALA A 181 14.57 24.16 -15.81
C ALA A 181 14.61 23.92 -14.29
N ASP A 182 13.50 24.17 -13.59
CA ASP A 182 13.41 24.11 -12.12
C ASP A 182 13.38 22.67 -11.59
N ILE A 183 12.96 21.73 -12.44
CA ILE A 183 12.83 20.29 -12.12
C ILE A 183 13.80 19.41 -12.90
N ALA A 184 14.69 19.98 -13.72
CA ALA A 184 15.62 19.22 -14.56
C ALA A 184 16.47 18.22 -13.75
N ALA A 185 16.87 18.61 -12.54
CA ALA A 185 17.63 17.76 -11.63
C ALA A 185 16.80 16.60 -11.02
N LEU A 186 15.48 16.53 -11.24
CA LEU A 186 14.60 15.52 -10.66
C LEU A 186 14.06 14.53 -11.70
N ILE A 187 13.85 14.94 -12.96
CA ILE A 187 13.08 14.21 -13.99
C ILE A 187 13.56 12.77 -14.29
N GLU A 188 14.83 12.44 -14.09
CA GLU A 188 15.37 11.08 -14.39
C GLU A 188 15.88 10.34 -13.15
N ASN A 189 15.55 10.84 -11.97
CA ASN A 189 16.22 10.45 -10.74
C ASN A 189 15.23 10.00 -9.69
N MET A 190 15.64 9.00 -8.92
CA MET A 190 15.19 8.85 -7.56
C MET A 190 16.06 9.76 -6.70
N THR A 191 15.51 10.89 -6.28
CA THR A 191 16.22 11.86 -5.43
C THR A 191 15.83 11.64 -3.99
N LEU A 192 16.83 11.42 -3.13
CA LEU A 192 16.70 11.30 -1.70
C LEU A 192 17.45 12.43 -1.02
N LEU A 193 16.89 12.98 0.05
CA LEU A 193 17.58 13.88 0.96
C LEU A 193 17.51 13.29 2.35
N ARG A 194 18.68 13.13 2.99
CA ARG A 194 18.76 12.66 4.37
C ARG A 194 19.16 13.83 5.25
N ALA A 195 18.36 14.10 6.27
CA ALA A 195 18.67 15.01 7.36
C ALA A 195 18.50 14.28 8.69
N ASP A 196 18.92 14.92 9.79
CA ASP A 196 18.71 14.33 11.11
C ASP A 196 17.21 14.15 11.39
N GLY A 197 16.82 12.92 11.77
CA GLY A 197 15.41 12.56 11.98
C GLY A 197 14.49 12.65 10.77
N ALA A 198 15.00 12.77 9.54
CA ALA A 198 14.17 12.94 8.35
C ALA A 198 14.75 12.34 7.07
N LEU A 199 13.87 11.81 6.22
CA LEU A 199 14.18 11.31 4.89
C LEU A 199 13.14 11.83 3.89
N PHE A 200 13.58 12.67 2.96
CA PHE A 200 12.78 13.05 1.80
C PHE A 200 13.12 12.15 0.61
N MET A 201 12.13 11.79 -0.19
CA MET A 201 12.29 11.00 -1.39
C MET A 201 11.33 11.51 -2.47
N THR A 202 11.81 11.66 -3.70
CA THR A 202 10.95 11.95 -4.85
C THR A 202 11.41 11.26 -6.12
N PHE A 203 10.45 10.93 -6.97
CA PHE A 203 10.64 10.32 -8.30
C PHE A 203 9.38 10.53 -9.13
N LEU A 204 9.51 10.39 -10.45
CA LEU A 204 8.36 10.46 -11.35
C LEU A 204 7.59 9.14 -11.39
N ILE A 205 6.28 9.27 -11.52
CA ILE A 205 5.32 8.19 -11.71
C ILE A 205 4.40 8.50 -12.90
N PRO A 206 3.72 7.50 -13.48
CA PRO A 206 2.76 7.71 -14.55
C PRO A 206 1.65 8.71 -14.16
N ALA A 207 1.14 9.39 -15.19
CA ALA A 207 -0.03 10.26 -15.11
C ALA A 207 -1.26 9.53 -14.56
N LEU A 208 -2.29 10.27 -14.17
CA LEU A 208 -3.53 9.64 -13.69
C LEU A 208 -4.22 8.84 -14.80
N ASP A 209 -4.05 9.12 -16.08
CA ASP A 209 -4.57 8.27 -17.17
C ASP A 209 -3.62 7.12 -17.54
N GLY A 210 -2.40 7.12 -17.00
CA GLY A 210 -1.35 6.14 -17.29
C GLY A 210 -0.31 6.62 -18.32
N SER A 211 -0.43 7.84 -18.84
CA SER A 211 0.56 8.42 -19.74
C SER A 211 1.96 8.46 -19.11
N LEU A 212 2.96 8.19 -19.95
CA LEU A 212 4.39 8.25 -19.62
C LEU A 212 5.08 9.45 -20.31
N GLU A 213 4.32 10.28 -21.04
CA GLU A 213 4.85 11.41 -21.78
C GLU A 213 5.40 12.49 -20.83
N ALA A 214 6.57 13.03 -21.15
CA ALA A 214 7.15 14.14 -20.40
C ALA A 214 6.18 15.33 -20.35
N GLY A 215 6.06 15.93 -19.16
CA GLY A 215 5.10 16.99 -18.87
C GLY A 215 3.71 16.49 -18.44
N LYS A 216 3.35 15.23 -18.72
CA LYS A 216 2.09 14.62 -18.25
C LYS A 216 2.27 13.71 -17.04
N ARG A 217 3.51 13.32 -16.72
CA ARG A 217 3.83 12.49 -15.56
C ARG A 217 3.59 13.26 -14.26
N ARG A 218 3.74 12.59 -13.13
CA ARG A 218 3.58 13.21 -11.81
C ARG A 218 4.80 12.96 -10.95
N PHE A 219 5.24 13.93 -10.17
CA PHE A 219 6.16 13.69 -9.08
C PHE A 219 5.39 13.08 -7.92
N ASN A 220 5.85 11.90 -7.48
CA ASN A 220 5.51 11.39 -6.17
C ASN A 220 6.62 11.81 -5.22
N TRP A 221 6.24 12.34 -4.05
CA TRP A 221 7.19 12.61 -2.97
C TRP A 221 6.70 12.04 -1.65
N LEU A 222 7.66 11.64 -0.82
CA LEU A 222 7.47 11.19 0.55
C LEU A 222 8.47 11.91 1.44
N TRP A 223 8.02 12.39 2.59
CA TRP A 223 8.88 12.99 3.59
C TRP A 223 8.62 12.34 4.94
N TYR A 224 9.50 11.40 5.29
CA TYR A 224 9.52 10.78 6.60
C TYR A 224 10.14 11.73 7.61
N ARG A 225 9.49 11.88 8.76
CA ARG A 225 9.97 12.72 9.86
C ARG A 225 9.66 12.05 11.20
N ASN A 226 10.65 12.01 12.08
CA ASN A 226 10.43 11.60 13.47
C ASN A 226 9.37 12.49 14.10
N GLU A 227 8.43 11.84 14.77
CA GLU A 227 7.35 12.49 15.49
C GLU A 227 7.01 11.60 16.69
N THR A 228 7.67 11.85 17.79
CA THR A 228 7.53 11.09 19.04
C THR A 228 6.53 11.73 20.00
N ASP A 229 6.14 12.98 19.76
CA ASP A 229 5.16 13.66 20.59
C ASP A 229 3.73 13.21 20.24
N ALA A 230 3.07 12.57 21.21
CA ALA A 230 1.76 11.99 21.01
C ALA A 230 0.68 13.06 20.74
N ALA A 231 0.80 14.25 21.32
CA ALA A 231 -0.16 15.33 21.11
C ALA A 231 -0.05 15.91 19.69
N THR A 232 1.17 16.10 19.21
CA THR A 232 1.46 16.55 17.84
C THR A 232 1.00 15.51 16.82
N LEU A 233 1.31 14.22 17.06
CA LEU A 233 0.81 13.13 16.22
C LEU A 233 -0.73 13.10 16.16
N ALA A 234 -1.41 13.21 17.30
CA ALA A 234 -2.87 13.23 17.35
C ALA A 234 -3.47 14.43 16.60
N SER A 235 -2.81 15.60 16.69
CA SER A 235 -3.19 16.78 15.91
C SER A 235 -3.04 16.55 14.40
N PHE A 236 -1.95 15.92 13.96
CA PHE A 236 -1.75 15.56 12.55
C PHE A 236 -2.69 14.48 12.05
N LEU A 237 -3.14 13.59 12.93
CA LEU A 237 -4.13 12.55 12.67
C LEU A 237 -5.58 13.01 12.88
N THR A 238 -5.82 14.31 13.04
CA THR A 238 -7.16 14.89 13.03
C THR A 238 -7.42 15.59 11.69
N ASP A 239 -8.50 15.19 10.99
CA ASP A 239 -8.87 15.75 9.69
C ASP A 239 -9.44 17.17 9.79
N ARG A 240 -9.69 17.80 8.64
CA ARG A 240 -10.27 19.15 8.57
C ARG A 240 -11.69 19.24 9.14
N GLU A 241 -12.41 18.12 9.22
CA GLU A 241 -13.73 18.03 9.87
C GLU A 241 -13.63 17.77 11.39
N GLY A 242 -12.41 17.67 11.94
CA GLY A 242 -12.18 17.42 13.36
C GLY A 242 -12.31 15.96 13.78
N ARG A 243 -12.40 15.02 12.83
CA ARG A 243 -12.46 13.59 13.13
C ARG A 243 -11.04 13.06 13.30
N HIS A 244 -10.84 12.33 14.40
CA HIS A 244 -9.57 11.67 14.67
C HIS A 244 -9.47 10.35 13.91
N HIS A 245 -8.36 10.17 13.18
CA HIS A 245 -8.02 8.96 12.43
C HIS A 245 -6.93 8.18 13.15
N HIS A 246 -6.93 6.86 13.04
CA HIS A 246 -5.97 6.04 13.78
C HIS A 246 -4.57 5.96 13.16
N ALA A 247 -4.44 6.14 11.84
CA ALA A 247 -3.19 5.82 11.14
C ALA A 247 -2.88 6.70 9.93
N SER A 248 -3.87 7.32 9.30
CA SER A 248 -3.65 8.12 8.10
C SER A 248 -4.76 9.12 7.87
N ILE A 249 -4.41 10.24 7.24
CA ILE A 249 -5.34 11.22 6.69
C ILE A 249 -5.31 11.08 5.17
N ALA A 250 -6.47 11.05 4.51
CA ALA A 250 -6.52 10.89 3.06
C ALA A 250 -6.18 12.22 2.32
N PRO A 251 -5.83 12.14 1.02
CA PRO A 251 -5.69 13.33 0.18
C PRO A 251 -6.95 14.20 0.24
N GLY A 252 -6.76 15.47 0.56
CA GLY A 252 -7.87 16.42 0.67
C GLY A 252 -8.65 16.34 1.98
N GLU A 253 -8.19 15.60 2.99
CA GLU A 253 -8.76 15.60 4.34
C GLU A 253 -7.86 16.32 5.35
N LEU A 254 -6.62 16.66 4.97
CA LEU A 254 -5.66 17.31 5.87
C LEU A 254 -6.21 18.63 6.43
N SER A 255 -6.06 18.82 7.75
CA SER A 255 -6.46 20.02 8.46
C SER A 255 -5.61 21.23 8.06
N ALA A 256 -6.15 22.44 8.22
CA ALA A 256 -5.42 23.68 7.90
C ALA A 256 -4.15 23.83 8.75
N HIS A 257 -4.20 23.42 10.02
CA HIS A 257 -3.04 23.41 10.93
C HIS A 257 -1.93 22.49 10.41
N SER A 258 -2.26 21.24 10.07
CA SER A 258 -1.31 20.26 9.55
C SER A 258 -0.71 20.69 8.21
N LEU A 259 -1.52 21.28 7.33
CA LEU A 259 -1.06 21.81 6.05
C LEU A 259 -0.07 22.98 6.24
N ALA A 260 -0.39 23.94 7.11
CA ALA A 260 0.48 25.06 7.41
C ALA A 260 1.81 24.59 8.04
N HIS A 261 1.76 23.60 8.95
CA HIS A 261 2.96 22.99 9.52
C HIS A 261 3.83 22.36 8.43
N LEU A 262 3.24 21.55 7.54
CA LEU A 262 3.96 20.90 6.44
C LEU A 262 4.64 21.93 5.52
N GLN A 263 3.91 22.97 5.11
CA GLN A 263 4.43 24.01 4.22
C GLN A 263 5.56 24.80 4.88
N HIS A 264 5.39 25.20 6.14
CA HIS A 264 6.42 25.91 6.90
C HIS A 264 7.67 25.05 7.06
N ALA A 265 7.52 23.78 7.45
CA ALA A 265 8.64 22.87 7.60
C ALA A 265 9.36 22.64 6.26
N ALA A 266 8.63 22.48 5.15
CA ALA A 266 9.22 22.29 3.83
C ALA A 266 10.02 23.53 3.39
N ALA A 267 9.52 24.74 3.66
CA ALA A 267 10.25 25.98 3.36
C ALA A 267 11.53 26.13 4.21
N ALA A 268 11.50 25.68 5.46
CA ALA A 268 12.61 25.81 6.39
C ALA A 268 13.70 24.74 6.23
N HIS A 269 13.34 23.52 5.81
CA HIS A 269 14.23 22.35 5.90
C HIS A 269 14.50 21.63 4.57
N LEU A 270 13.83 22.00 3.48
CA LEU A 270 14.08 21.40 2.18
C LEU A 270 14.73 22.40 1.23
N PRO A 271 15.68 21.97 0.39
CA PRO A 271 16.20 22.78 -0.71
C PRO A 271 15.07 23.23 -1.64
N PRO A 272 15.21 24.39 -2.33
CA PRO A 272 14.17 24.94 -3.18
C PRO A 272 13.59 23.93 -4.19
N ALA A 273 14.46 23.10 -4.77
CA ALA A 273 14.06 22.08 -5.75
C ALA A 273 13.06 21.04 -5.21
N LEU A 274 13.12 20.72 -3.91
CA LEU A 274 12.22 19.77 -3.25
C LEU A 274 11.05 20.49 -2.57
N SER A 275 11.32 21.65 -1.95
CA SER A 275 10.31 22.46 -1.28
C SER A 275 9.18 22.89 -2.22
N GLN A 276 9.51 23.25 -3.47
CA GLN A 276 8.52 23.59 -4.50
C GLN A 276 7.52 22.45 -4.77
N LEU A 277 7.94 21.19 -4.67
CA LEU A 277 7.05 20.05 -4.88
C LEU A 277 5.97 20.00 -3.79
N VAL A 278 6.37 20.22 -2.54
CA VAL A 278 5.45 20.26 -1.40
C VAL A 278 4.50 21.45 -1.54
N ALA A 279 5.03 22.64 -1.88
CA ALA A 279 4.24 23.86 -2.03
C ALA A 279 3.19 23.75 -3.15
N ALA A 280 3.53 23.13 -4.28
CA ALA A 280 2.62 22.94 -5.41
C ALA A 280 1.63 21.78 -5.24
N THR A 281 1.77 20.96 -4.19
CA THR A 281 0.87 19.82 -3.96
C THR A 281 -0.47 20.32 -3.40
N GLY A 282 -1.55 20.17 -4.18
CA GLY A 282 -2.88 20.61 -3.76
C GLY A 282 -3.55 19.76 -2.67
N ALA A 283 -3.22 18.47 -2.60
CA ALA A 283 -3.84 17.52 -1.65
C ALA A 283 -2.79 16.61 -0.99
N PRO A 284 -1.86 17.17 -0.20
CA PRO A 284 -0.94 16.35 0.58
C PRO A 284 -1.71 15.52 1.61
N PHE A 285 -1.11 14.42 2.00
CA PHE A 285 -1.70 13.46 2.93
C PHE A 285 -0.64 12.91 3.87
N LEU A 286 -1.09 12.27 4.95
CA LEU A 286 -0.22 11.83 6.04
C LEU A 286 -0.50 10.38 6.40
N GLN A 287 0.57 9.66 6.71
CA GLN A 287 0.50 8.32 7.27
C GLN A 287 1.43 8.21 8.48
N ALA A 288 0.90 7.81 9.62
CA ALA A 288 1.69 7.34 10.76
C ALA A 288 2.29 5.98 10.40
N ILE A 289 3.61 5.84 10.55
CA ILE A 289 4.28 4.59 10.23
C ILE A 289 4.16 3.65 11.42
N ALA A 290 3.61 2.47 11.18
CA ALA A 290 3.44 1.47 12.20
C ALA A 290 3.69 0.08 11.62
N ASP A 291 4.16 -0.81 12.48
CA ASP A 291 4.32 -2.22 12.16
C ASP A 291 3.15 -3.01 12.77
N VAL A 292 2.62 -3.96 11.99
CA VAL A 292 1.61 -4.90 12.46
C VAL A 292 1.94 -6.28 11.97
N LEU A 293 1.90 -7.26 12.86
CA LEU A 293 2.05 -8.67 12.51
C LEU A 293 0.94 -9.47 13.20
N SER A 294 -0.03 -9.94 12.42
CA SER A 294 -1.11 -10.80 12.94
C SER A 294 -0.52 -12.07 13.56
N PRO A 295 -1.02 -12.62 14.67
CA PRO A 295 -0.50 -13.86 15.26
C PRO A 295 -0.42 -15.05 14.29
N SER A 296 -1.42 -15.18 13.43
CA SER A 296 -1.47 -16.11 12.29
C SER A 296 -2.00 -15.38 11.06
N PHE A 297 -1.74 -15.91 9.86
CA PHE A 297 -2.31 -15.41 8.61
C PHE A 297 -3.58 -16.15 8.20
N ALA A 298 -4.02 -17.14 8.98
CA ALA A 298 -5.32 -17.77 8.82
C ALA A 298 -5.89 -18.26 10.15
N GLN A 299 -7.21 -18.36 10.22
CA GLN A 299 -7.95 -18.99 11.30
C GLN A 299 -9.22 -19.64 10.75
N GLY A 300 -9.29 -20.97 10.78
CA GLY A 300 -10.38 -21.72 10.17
C GLY A 300 -10.42 -21.52 8.66
N ARG A 301 -11.52 -20.96 8.17
CA ARG A 301 -11.82 -20.66 6.76
C ARG A 301 -11.62 -19.19 6.41
N VAL A 302 -10.89 -18.44 7.25
CA VAL A 302 -10.55 -17.04 7.01
C VAL A 302 -9.04 -16.89 6.87
N ALA A 303 -8.58 -16.28 5.77
CA ALA A 303 -7.19 -15.94 5.55
C ALA A 303 -7.01 -14.41 5.53
N LEU A 304 -5.89 -13.92 6.08
CA LEU A 304 -5.48 -12.52 6.03
C LEU A 304 -4.37 -12.38 4.98
N VAL A 305 -4.42 -11.34 4.15
CA VAL A 305 -3.40 -11.04 3.13
C VAL A 305 -3.01 -9.57 3.12
N GLY A 306 -1.89 -9.21 2.48
CA GLY A 306 -1.48 -7.82 2.36
C GLY A 306 -1.26 -7.18 3.73
N ASP A 307 -1.61 -5.91 3.87
CA ASP A 307 -1.41 -5.17 5.13
C ASP A 307 -2.34 -5.65 6.25
N ALA A 308 -3.45 -6.34 5.93
CA ALA A 308 -4.32 -6.95 6.93
C ALA A 308 -3.57 -8.06 7.69
N ALA A 309 -2.80 -8.90 6.99
CA ALA A 309 -1.94 -9.90 7.60
C ALA A 309 -0.72 -9.30 8.29
N CYS A 310 0.02 -8.47 7.55
CA CYS A 310 1.27 -7.89 8.02
C CYS A 310 1.54 -6.56 7.35
N THR A 311 1.55 -5.50 8.15
CA THR A 311 1.97 -4.16 7.75
C THR A 311 3.45 -4.00 8.10
N LEU A 312 4.26 -3.65 7.09
CA LEU A 312 5.69 -3.45 7.21
C LEU A 312 6.07 -1.99 6.94
N ARG A 313 7.18 -1.54 7.54
CA ARG A 313 7.78 -0.25 7.18
C ARG A 313 8.04 -0.14 5.66
N PRO A 314 7.68 0.98 5.03
CA PRO A 314 7.74 1.15 3.57
C PRO A 314 9.16 1.17 2.98
N HIS A 315 10.20 1.31 3.82
CA HIS A 315 11.60 1.41 3.40
C HIS A 315 12.12 0.18 2.65
N THR A 316 11.50 -0.98 2.82
CA THR A 316 11.85 -2.19 2.05
C THR A 316 11.34 -2.13 0.61
N GLY A 317 10.44 -1.19 0.28
CA GLY A 317 9.77 -1.11 -1.01
C GLY A 317 8.89 -2.32 -1.34
N SER A 318 8.61 -3.19 -0.36
CA SER A 318 8.07 -4.53 -0.63
C SER A 318 6.56 -4.65 -0.46
N GLY A 319 5.83 -3.60 -0.07
CA GLY A 319 4.41 -3.72 0.29
C GLY A 319 3.55 -4.32 -0.83
N THR A 320 3.68 -3.79 -2.06
CA THR A 320 2.92 -4.28 -3.21
C THR A 320 3.38 -5.67 -3.65
N SER A 321 4.69 -5.92 -3.73
CA SER A 321 5.23 -7.25 -4.05
C SER A 321 4.83 -8.31 -3.02
N LYS A 322 4.85 -7.98 -1.72
CA LYS A 322 4.40 -8.88 -0.64
C LYS A 322 2.94 -9.27 -0.82
N ALA A 323 2.07 -8.31 -1.14
CA ALA A 323 0.66 -8.58 -1.40
C ALA A 323 0.46 -9.50 -2.62
N ALA A 324 1.28 -9.33 -3.66
CA ALA A 324 1.32 -10.23 -4.81
C ALA A 324 1.78 -11.65 -4.42
N ASP A 325 2.84 -11.78 -3.62
CA ASP A 325 3.32 -13.07 -3.14
C ASP A 325 2.27 -13.78 -2.25
N ASP A 326 1.58 -13.02 -1.38
CA ASP A 326 0.48 -13.53 -0.55
C ASP A 326 -0.60 -14.13 -1.46
N ALA A 327 -1.01 -13.42 -2.51
CA ALA A 327 -2.05 -13.84 -3.46
C ALA A 327 -1.65 -15.08 -4.29
N VAL A 328 -0.41 -15.11 -4.80
CA VAL A 328 0.09 -16.23 -5.63
C VAL A 328 0.23 -17.50 -4.79
N SER A 329 0.89 -17.40 -3.63
CA SER A 329 1.10 -18.56 -2.75
C SER A 329 -0.22 -19.11 -2.19
N LEU A 330 -1.19 -18.24 -1.90
CA LEU A 330 -2.51 -18.66 -1.46
C LEU A 330 -3.26 -19.41 -2.57
N ALA A 331 -3.23 -18.90 -3.81
CA ALA A 331 -3.86 -19.56 -4.94
C ALA A 331 -3.22 -20.92 -5.24
N GLN A 332 -1.90 -21.05 -5.05
CA GLN A 332 -1.20 -22.34 -5.15
C GLN A 332 -1.61 -23.32 -4.05
N ALA A 333 -1.81 -22.85 -2.82
CA ALA A 333 -2.23 -23.68 -1.70
C ALA A 333 -3.68 -24.20 -1.83
N LEU A 334 -4.52 -23.50 -2.61
CA LEU A 334 -5.93 -23.83 -2.81
C LEU A 334 -6.22 -24.49 -4.16
N ASP A 335 -5.20 -24.97 -4.87
CA ASP A 335 -5.31 -25.50 -6.24
C ASP A 335 -6.29 -26.69 -6.33
N THR A 336 -7.31 -26.52 -7.18
CA THR A 336 -8.40 -27.49 -7.41
C THR A 336 -7.96 -28.74 -8.16
N SER A 337 -6.79 -28.73 -8.80
CA SER A 337 -6.24 -29.91 -9.50
C SER A 337 -5.67 -30.96 -8.55
N THR A 338 -5.48 -30.62 -7.27
CA THR A 338 -5.05 -31.56 -6.23
C THR A 338 -6.28 -32.10 -5.50
N ALA A 339 -6.27 -33.39 -5.11
CA ALA A 339 -7.38 -33.98 -4.35
C ALA A 339 -7.65 -33.12 -3.12
N THR A 340 -8.81 -32.46 -3.06
CA THR A 340 -9.06 -31.30 -2.19
C THR A 340 -8.64 -31.62 -0.76
N PRO A 341 -7.51 -31.09 -0.28
CA PRO A 341 -7.15 -31.24 1.12
C PRO A 341 -8.19 -30.44 1.92
N ASP A 342 -8.43 -30.85 3.16
CA ASP A 342 -9.12 -30.03 4.15
C ASP A 342 -8.66 -28.56 4.04
N VAL A 343 -9.56 -27.67 3.62
CA VAL A 343 -9.23 -26.25 3.34
C VAL A 343 -8.69 -25.56 4.58
N VAL A 344 -9.16 -25.93 5.77
CA VAL A 344 -8.67 -25.37 7.03
C VAL A 344 -7.21 -25.74 7.23
N ARG A 345 -6.85 -27.00 6.94
CA ARG A 345 -5.47 -27.46 6.97
C ARG A 345 -4.62 -26.77 5.91
N ALA A 346 -5.09 -26.66 4.67
CA ALA A 346 -4.37 -25.99 3.60
C ALA A 346 -4.06 -24.52 3.95
N LEU A 347 -5.03 -23.79 4.53
CA LEU A 347 -4.81 -22.43 5.01
C LEU A 347 -3.85 -22.35 6.19
N ALA A 348 -3.91 -23.30 7.14
CA ALA A 348 -3.00 -23.32 8.28
C ALA A 348 -1.54 -23.55 7.84
N ASP A 349 -1.34 -24.49 6.92
CA ASP A 349 -0.02 -24.80 6.34
C ASP A 349 0.50 -23.59 5.54
N TRP A 350 -0.34 -23.00 4.69
CA TRP A 350 -0.01 -21.77 3.95
C TRP A 350 0.32 -20.60 4.89
N ALA A 351 -0.49 -20.37 5.93
CA ALA A 351 -0.31 -19.26 6.86
C ALA A 351 1.02 -19.38 7.61
N THR A 352 1.39 -20.59 8.02
CA THR A 352 2.67 -20.88 8.68
C THR A 352 3.84 -20.57 7.74
N ALA A 353 3.82 -21.11 6.52
CA ALA A 353 4.87 -20.88 5.54
C ALA A 353 4.99 -19.40 5.15
N ARG A 354 3.85 -18.73 4.92
CA ARG A 354 3.82 -17.33 4.48
C ARG A 354 4.26 -16.37 5.58
N ARG A 355 3.89 -16.64 6.83
CA ARG A 355 4.38 -15.89 8.00
C ARG A 355 5.90 -16.00 8.12
N ALA A 356 6.47 -17.19 7.97
CA ALA A 356 7.92 -17.37 8.00
C ALA A 356 8.62 -16.62 6.85
N ALA A 357 8.02 -16.61 5.66
CA ALA A 357 8.58 -15.93 4.48
C ALA A 357 8.61 -14.38 4.62
N VAL A 358 7.70 -13.77 5.39
CA VAL A 358 7.70 -12.30 5.58
C VAL A 358 8.66 -11.83 6.67
N GLU A 359 9.08 -12.72 7.58
CA GLU A 359 9.91 -12.37 8.74
C GLU A 359 11.21 -11.64 8.38
N PRO A 360 11.98 -12.03 7.34
CA PRO A 360 13.16 -11.28 6.94
C PRO A 360 12.86 -9.82 6.54
N LEU A 361 11.73 -9.58 5.88
CA LEU A 361 11.30 -8.23 5.51
C LEU A 361 10.90 -7.41 6.76
N ARG A 362 10.25 -8.06 7.72
CA ARG A 362 9.88 -7.47 9.01
C ARG A 362 11.09 -6.99 9.80
N LEU A 363 12.18 -7.77 9.80
CA LEU A 363 13.42 -7.39 10.48
C LEU A 363 14.23 -6.36 9.70
N LYS A 364 14.15 -6.36 8.37
CA LYS A 364 14.88 -5.41 7.50
C LYS A 364 14.33 -3.99 7.57
N GLY A 365 13.00 -3.83 7.64
CA GLY A 365 12.34 -2.52 7.64
C GLY A 365 12.84 -1.58 8.75
N PRO A 366 12.88 -2.00 10.03
CA PRO A 366 13.38 -1.19 11.13
C PRO A 366 14.85 -0.81 10.98
N ARG A 367 15.72 -1.74 10.56
CA ARG A 367 17.15 -1.47 10.33
C ARG A 367 17.37 -0.43 9.25
N LEU A 368 16.58 -0.46 8.17
CA LEU A 368 16.64 0.57 7.13
C LEU A 368 16.17 1.93 7.66
N ALA A 369 15.06 1.98 8.40
CA ALA A 369 14.58 3.21 9.03
C ALA A 369 15.67 3.83 9.92
N GLU A 370 16.27 3.02 10.79
CA GLU A 370 17.35 3.43 11.69
C GLU A 370 18.56 3.96 10.93
N SER A 371 18.95 3.31 9.82
CA SER A 371 20.04 3.79 8.95
C SER A 371 19.76 5.16 8.30
N PHE A 372 18.49 5.58 8.27
CA PHE A 372 18.04 6.90 7.82
C PHE A 372 17.78 7.88 8.97
N GLY A 373 18.07 7.49 10.21
CA GLY A 373 17.79 8.29 11.41
C GLY A 373 16.31 8.30 11.81
N LEU A 374 15.50 7.37 11.29
CA LEU A 374 14.06 7.32 11.53
C LEU A 374 13.66 6.33 12.62
N GLY A 375 12.70 6.75 13.45
CA GLY A 375 12.23 6.05 14.63
C GLY A 375 13.11 6.31 15.84
N SER A 376 12.69 5.79 16.99
CA SER A 376 13.50 5.88 18.21
C SER A 376 14.72 4.94 18.08
N PRO A 377 15.94 5.39 18.42
CA PRO A 377 17.02 4.46 18.72
C PRO A 377 16.53 3.60 19.89
N SER A 378 16.43 2.29 19.65
CA SER A 378 16.06 1.30 20.66
C SER A 378 17.04 1.25 21.82
#